data_AF-A0A915PU11-F1
#
_entry.id   AF-A0A915PU11-F1
#
_cell.length_a   1.000
_cell.length_b   1.000
_cell.length_c   1.000
_cell.angle_alpha   90.00
_cell.angle_beta   90.00
_cell.angle_gamma   90.00
#
_symmetry.space_group_name_H-M   'P 1'
#
loop_
_entity.id
_entity.type
_entity.pdbx_description
1 polymer ?
#
loop_
_entity_poly.entity_id
_entity_poly.type
_entity_poly.pdbx_seq_one_letter_code
_entity_poly.pdbx_strand_id
1 'polypeptide(L)'
;MTSSGDSGYRYTRLNDSPSSSTQFFADTLQKQQMILNDQDKDLEKVGDSVQLLKNMSSRIGTELEEQSIMLDDLGTDMERAQIKLDGVMKKIVKVTNMDDVFFFFYVIILLRIDNFTSAAGYVAYCPCMGRFGNQMEHFLGMLAFAKALNRTLVLPPFVEYHPGKRQAVMVDFDKYFLVKPLLKFHRMVVMRDFIRETASNLWPLDKRMAFCWQSRQSIYDTNKLPGCHAKEGNPFGPFWDYSNISFVGDVFYASDFPEAHFINLENVRKSWNEKFPADKYPVLSFISPPAPFPARKDDHDLQKYLQWSEAILIEANKYIAKSFERPFIAIHLRNDVDWENLCRTIREDGTKKLFGSAICTGSSNNLTAEMCLPSLQTVIKEVMKKASELKARSVFVSSDRFHYIDELKQELTPLQITVQRRYPENLHINLAILSSADHFIGNCVSTLSAFVYRQRKYASTFSRPSSFFAQNYFPENKDEL
;
A
#
# COMPACT_ATOMS: atom_id res chain seq x y z
N MET A 1 101.30 -16.36 -30.03
CA MET A 1 100.29 -15.77 -30.94
C MET A 1 99.21 -16.83 -31.13
N THR A 2 98.21 -16.95 -30.24
CA THR A 2 96.92 -16.20 -30.07
C THR A 2 95.73 -16.97 -30.67
N SER A 3 94.54 -16.82 -30.06
CA SER A 3 93.46 -17.80 -29.84
C SER A 3 92.25 -17.80 -30.81
N SER A 4 91.40 -18.84 -30.63
CA SER A 4 89.91 -18.87 -30.52
C SER A 4 88.95 -18.74 -31.72
N GLY A 5 88.01 -19.71 -31.86
CA GLY A 5 86.55 -19.45 -31.84
C GLY A 5 85.65 -19.65 -33.11
N ASP A 6 84.92 -20.78 -33.16
CA ASP A 6 83.48 -21.05 -33.48
C ASP A 6 82.69 -20.67 -34.79
N SER A 7 81.85 -21.65 -35.22
CA SER A 7 80.45 -21.62 -35.75
C SER A 7 80.00 -21.38 -37.23
N GLY A 8 79.01 -22.22 -37.67
CA GLY A 8 77.84 -21.91 -38.55
C GLY A 8 77.93 -22.32 -40.05
N TYR A 9 76.96 -22.96 -40.74
CA TYR A 9 75.51 -23.26 -40.53
C TYR A 9 75.05 -24.50 -41.33
N ARG A 10 74.01 -25.19 -40.85
CA ARG A 10 73.38 -26.41 -41.42
C ARG A 10 71.86 -26.19 -41.55
N TYR A 11 71.28 -26.41 -42.73
CA TYR A 11 69.82 -26.49 -42.93
C TYR A 11 69.46 -27.88 -43.46
N THR A 12 68.51 -28.54 -42.79
CA THR A 12 67.93 -29.82 -43.24
C THR A 12 66.42 -29.68 -43.26
N ARG A 13 65.80 -29.99 -44.39
CA ARG A 13 64.35 -30.22 -44.52
C ARG A 13 63.97 -31.51 -43.79
N LEU A 14 62.85 -31.50 -43.07
CA LEU A 14 62.23 -32.70 -42.53
C LEU A 14 60.91 -32.94 -43.29
N ASN A 15 60.82 -34.14 -43.88
CA ASN A 15 59.61 -34.72 -44.47
C ASN A 15 58.80 -35.44 -43.39
N ASP A 16 57.48 -35.42 -43.58
CA ASP A 16 56.43 -35.99 -42.75
C ASP A 16 56.52 -37.51 -42.49
N SER A 17 56.14 -37.91 -41.27
CA SER A 17 55.46 -39.18 -40.98
C SER A 17 54.60 -39.04 -39.70
N PRO A 18 53.41 -39.68 -39.64
CA PRO A 18 52.30 -39.22 -38.80
C PRO A 18 52.25 -39.96 -37.46
N SER A 19 52.43 -39.24 -36.35
CA SER A 19 52.23 -39.77 -35.00
C SER A 19 51.31 -38.92 -34.12
N SER A 20 50.78 -37.79 -34.62
CA SER A 20 49.93 -36.89 -33.82
C SER A 20 48.44 -37.25 -33.83
N SER A 21 47.96 -37.96 -34.85
CA SER A 21 46.53 -38.28 -35.00
C SER A 21 46.07 -39.32 -33.99
N THR A 22 46.81 -40.41 -33.77
CA THR A 22 46.40 -41.49 -32.86
C THR A 22 46.31 -41.03 -31.40
N GLN A 23 47.23 -40.15 -30.99
CA GLN A 23 47.25 -39.61 -29.62
C GLN A 23 46.17 -38.55 -29.42
N PHE A 24 45.89 -37.74 -30.45
CA PHE A 24 44.75 -36.82 -30.45
C PHE A 24 43.41 -37.56 -30.42
N PHE A 25 43.26 -38.66 -31.16
CA PHE A 25 42.05 -39.49 -31.14
C PHE A 25 41.84 -40.15 -29.78
N ALA A 26 42.89 -40.67 -29.13
CA ALA A 26 42.79 -41.25 -27.79
C ALA A 26 42.39 -40.21 -26.73
N ASP A 27 43.03 -39.04 -26.73
CA ASP A 27 42.70 -37.95 -25.80
C ASP A 27 41.28 -37.39 -26.05
N THR A 28 40.85 -37.33 -27.31
CA THR A 28 39.49 -36.88 -27.68
C THR A 28 38.44 -37.90 -27.23
N LEU A 29 38.71 -39.20 -27.39
CA LEU A 29 37.81 -40.26 -26.92
C LEU A 29 37.69 -40.26 -25.39
N GLN A 30 38.81 -40.08 -24.69
CA GLN A 30 38.85 -40.02 -23.24
C GLN A 30 38.13 -38.77 -22.69
N LYS A 31 38.27 -37.61 -23.37
CA LYS A 31 37.47 -36.41 -23.07
C LYS A 31 35.99 -36.61 -23.35
N GLN A 32 35.61 -37.26 -24.46
CA GLN A 32 34.21 -37.57 -24.74
C GLN A 32 33.62 -38.51 -23.68
N GLN A 33 34.38 -39.49 -23.19
CA GLN A 33 33.92 -40.38 -22.12
C GLN A 33 33.72 -39.65 -20.78
N MET A 34 34.60 -38.69 -20.46
CA MET A 34 34.42 -37.83 -19.28
C MET A 34 33.20 -36.91 -19.41
N ILE A 35 32.98 -36.33 -20.60
CA ILE A 35 31.80 -35.48 -20.87
C ILE A 35 30.50 -36.28 -20.76
N LEU A 36 30.47 -37.52 -21.26
CA LEU A 36 29.31 -38.41 -21.12
C LEU A 36 29.04 -38.77 -19.65
N ASN A 37 30.08 -39.10 -18.88
CA ASN A 37 29.93 -39.41 -17.46
C ASN A 37 29.49 -38.19 -16.62
N ASP A 38 29.93 -36.98 -16.97
CA ASP A 38 29.46 -35.76 -16.29
C ASP A 38 28.02 -35.40 -16.72
N GLN A 39 27.64 -35.64 -17.97
CA GLN A 39 26.25 -35.49 -18.42
C GLN A 39 25.30 -36.50 -17.75
N ASP A 40 25.73 -37.74 -17.50
CA ASP A 40 24.95 -38.73 -16.75
C ASP A 40 24.75 -38.32 -15.29
N LYS A 41 25.78 -37.76 -14.64
CA LYS A 41 25.65 -37.20 -13.28
C LYS A 41 24.72 -36.00 -13.22
N ASP A 42 24.71 -35.17 -14.27
CA ASP A 42 23.78 -34.04 -14.34
C ASP A 42 22.36 -34.49 -14.68
N LEU A 43 22.19 -35.56 -15.48
CA LEU A 43 20.90 -36.21 -15.71
C LEU A 43 20.33 -36.85 -14.45
N GLU A 44 21.16 -37.41 -13.57
CA GLU A 44 20.73 -37.94 -12.27
C GLU A 44 20.22 -36.82 -11.35
N LYS A 45 20.91 -35.69 -11.28
CA LYS A 45 20.45 -34.49 -10.54
C LYS A 45 19.18 -33.89 -11.12
N VAL A 46 19.02 -33.93 -12.45
CA VAL A 46 17.76 -33.53 -13.11
C VAL A 46 16.66 -34.53 -12.77
N GLY A 47 16.96 -35.83 -12.71
CA GLY A 47 16.05 -36.88 -12.25
C GLY A 47 15.55 -36.65 -10.82
N ASP A 48 16.44 -36.32 -9.90
CA ASP A 48 16.09 -35.98 -8.51
C ASP A 48 15.24 -34.71 -8.42
N SER A 49 15.56 -33.70 -9.23
CA SER A 49 14.79 -32.47 -9.32
C SER A 49 13.39 -32.71 -9.91
N VAL A 50 13.27 -33.59 -10.90
CA VAL A 50 11.99 -34.00 -11.50
C VAL A 50 11.17 -34.85 -10.53
N GLN A 51 11.80 -35.72 -9.74
CA GLN A 51 11.12 -36.51 -8.71
C GLN A 51 10.61 -35.62 -7.56
N LEU A 52 11.39 -34.60 -7.16
CA LEU A 52 10.96 -33.58 -6.21
C LEU A 52 9.78 -32.76 -6.76
N LEU A 53 9.86 -32.33 -8.04
CA LEU A 53 8.76 -31.62 -8.72
C LEU A 53 7.51 -32.47 -8.87
N LYS A 54 7.64 -33.78 -9.13
CA LYS A 54 6.52 -34.73 -9.19
C LYS A 54 5.86 -34.92 -7.83
N ASN A 55 6.65 -35.01 -6.76
CA ASN A 55 6.14 -35.08 -5.40
C ASN A 55 5.45 -33.76 -4.99
N MET A 56 6.00 -32.60 -5.36
CA MET A 56 5.37 -31.30 -5.13
C MET A 56 4.09 -31.12 -5.96
N SER A 57 4.09 -31.53 -7.22
CA SER A 57 2.91 -31.49 -8.11
C SER A 57 1.80 -32.42 -7.64
N SER A 58 2.13 -33.62 -7.16
CA SER A 58 1.16 -34.54 -6.56
C SER A 58 0.56 -33.97 -5.28
N ARG A 59 1.36 -33.28 -4.45
CA ARG A 59 0.91 -32.65 -3.21
C ARG A 59 0.03 -31.42 -3.48
N ILE A 60 0.35 -30.66 -4.52
CA ILE A 60 -0.49 -29.55 -5.02
C ILE A 60 -1.80 -30.10 -5.58
N GLY A 61 -1.78 -31.22 -6.30
CA GLY A 61 -2.99 -31.88 -6.80
C GLY A 61 -3.93 -32.30 -5.68
N THR A 62 -3.41 -32.93 -4.63
CA THR A 62 -4.21 -33.31 -3.46
C THR A 62 -4.72 -32.10 -2.68
N GLU A 63 -3.93 -31.03 -2.57
CA GLU A 63 -4.34 -29.80 -1.88
C GLU A 63 -5.36 -28.98 -2.69
N LEU A 64 -5.33 -29.06 -4.03
CA LEU A 64 -6.36 -28.50 -4.91
C LEU A 64 -7.68 -29.29 -4.82
N GLU A 65 -7.61 -30.62 -4.68
CA GLU A 65 -8.78 -31.48 -4.44
C GLU A 65 -9.42 -31.16 -3.07
N GLU A 66 -8.60 -30.98 -2.03
CA GLU A 66 -9.07 -30.54 -0.70
C GLU A 66 -9.66 -29.12 -0.72
N GLN A 67 -9.12 -28.22 -1.55
CA GLN A 67 -9.68 -26.88 -1.76
C GLN A 67 -10.99 -26.91 -2.57
N SER A 68 -11.17 -27.87 -3.47
CA SER A 68 -12.43 -28.12 -4.19
C SER A 68 -13.54 -28.55 -3.23
N ILE A 69 -13.23 -29.46 -2.30
CA ILE A 69 -14.18 -29.92 -1.28
C ILE A 69 -14.56 -28.76 -0.32
N MET A 70 -13.61 -27.89 0.01
CA MET A 70 -13.86 -26.69 0.83
C MET A 70 -14.62 -25.58 0.07
N LEU A 71 -14.51 -25.53 -1.26
CA LEU A 71 -15.29 -24.62 -2.11
C LEU A 71 -16.76 -25.06 -2.22
N ASP A 72 -17.04 -26.35 -2.16
CA ASP A 72 -18.40 -26.88 -2.11
C ASP A 72 -19.07 -26.58 -0.75
N ASP A 73 -18.32 -26.69 0.36
CA ASP A 73 -18.78 -26.24 1.68
C ASP A 73 -19.04 -24.72 1.71
N LEU A 74 -18.20 -23.92 1.05
CA LEU A 74 -18.47 -22.49 0.87
C LEU A 74 -19.70 -22.24 -0.03
N GLY A 75 -19.90 -23.06 -1.06
CA GLY A 75 -21.06 -23.04 -1.93
C GLY A 75 -22.36 -23.32 -1.18
N THR A 76 -22.37 -24.34 -0.32
CA THR A 76 -23.53 -24.69 0.52
C THR A 76 -23.81 -23.64 1.60
N ASP A 77 -22.78 -23.01 2.18
CA ASP A 77 -22.96 -21.89 3.11
C ASP A 77 -23.42 -20.61 2.40
N MET A 78 -22.96 -20.36 1.17
CA MET A 78 -23.49 -19.30 0.30
C MET A 78 -24.94 -19.56 -0.08
N GLU A 79 -25.33 -20.80 -0.36
CA GLU A 79 -26.72 -21.17 -0.67
C GLU A 79 -27.62 -21.03 0.57
N ARG A 80 -27.13 -21.39 1.77
CA ARG A 80 -27.84 -21.10 3.03
C ARG A 80 -27.98 -19.60 3.28
N ALA A 81 -26.95 -18.81 2.96
CA ALA A 81 -27.01 -17.35 3.07
C ALA A 81 -27.99 -16.76 2.03
N GLN A 82 -28.01 -17.29 0.81
CA GLN A 82 -28.96 -16.94 -0.26
C GLN A 82 -30.39 -17.26 0.17
N ILE A 83 -30.67 -18.42 0.75
CA ILE A 83 -31.99 -18.81 1.26
C ILE A 83 -32.43 -17.89 2.40
N LYS A 84 -31.52 -17.51 3.30
CA LYS A 84 -31.79 -16.51 4.35
C LYS A 84 -32.05 -15.13 3.76
N LEU A 85 -31.28 -14.72 2.75
CA LEU A 85 -31.46 -13.45 2.04
C LEU A 85 -32.76 -13.43 1.23
N ASP A 86 -33.16 -14.51 0.58
CA ASP A 86 -34.44 -14.67 -0.13
C ASP A 86 -35.62 -14.68 0.85
N GLY A 87 -35.44 -15.28 2.02
CA GLY A 87 -36.41 -15.20 3.12
C GLY A 87 -36.58 -13.78 3.64
N VAL A 88 -35.48 -13.01 3.71
CA VAL A 88 -35.48 -11.58 4.05
C VAL A 88 -36.06 -10.75 2.90
N MET A 89 -35.74 -11.05 1.63
CA MET A 89 -36.25 -10.36 0.45
C MET A 89 -37.75 -10.59 0.29
N LYS A 90 -38.26 -11.80 0.52
CA LYS A 90 -39.71 -12.07 0.56
C LYS A 90 -40.42 -11.30 1.67
N LYS A 91 -39.76 -11.07 2.81
CA LYS A 91 -40.28 -10.21 3.89
C LYS A 91 -40.23 -8.73 3.51
N ILE A 92 -39.21 -8.28 2.80
CA ILE A 92 -39.10 -6.91 2.26
C ILE A 92 -40.15 -6.67 1.17
N VAL A 93 -40.36 -7.62 0.25
CA VAL A 93 -41.40 -7.57 -0.80
C VAL A 93 -42.80 -7.52 -0.20
N LYS A 94 -43.02 -8.17 0.96
CA LYS A 94 -44.29 -8.09 1.69
C LYS A 94 -44.46 -6.76 2.46
N VAL A 95 -43.37 -6.02 2.68
CA VAL A 95 -43.35 -4.66 3.27
C VAL A 95 -43.43 -3.57 2.20
N THR A 96 -43.16 -3.87 0.93
CA THR A 96 -43.26 -2.90 -0.20
C THR A 96 -44.63 -2.83 -0.87
N ASN A 97 -45.64 -3.58 -0.39
CA ASN A 97 -47.03 -3.47 -0.88
C ASN A 97 -47.89 -2.52 -0.03
N MET A 98 -47.29 -1.48 0.56
CA MET A 98 -48.04 -0.41 1.23
C MET A 98 -47.62 0.98 0.70
N ASP A 99 -48.57 1.54 -0.05
CA ASP A 99 -48.86 2.95 -0.33
C ASP A 99 -47.92 3.73 -1.26
N ASP A 100 -48.44 4.04 -2.45
CA ASP A 100 -47.88 4.92 -3.51
C ASP A 100 -47.37 6.28 -2.99
N VAL A 101 -47.89 6.74 -1.84
CA VAL A 101 -47.48 7.98 -1.17
C VAL A 101 -46.04 7.88 -0.65
N PHE A 102 -45.61 6.74 -0.10
CA PHE A 102 -44.24 6.57 0.38
C PHE A 102 -43.24 6.52 -0.78
N PHE A 103 -43.61 5.92 -1.91
CA PHE A 103 -42.80 5.95 -3.11
C PHE A 103 -42.65 7.38 -3.64
N PHE A 104 -43.74 8.16 -3.67
CA PHE A 104 -43.69 9.56 -4.07
C PHE A 104 -42.83 10.42 -3.15
N PHE A 105 -42.92 10.24 -1.82
CA PHE A 105 -42.03 10.90 -0.87
C PHE A 105 -40.59 10.43 -1.00
N TYR A 106 -40.34 9.16 -1.23
CA TYR A 106 -39.00 8.61 -1.46
C TYR A 106 -38.37 9.18 -2.74
N VAL A 107 -39.12 9.27 -3.83
CA VAL A 107 -38.70 9.89 -5.09
C VAL A 107 -38.45 11.40 -4.89
N ILE A 108 -39.32 12.12 -4.17
CA ILE A 108 -39.09 13.53 -3.84
C ILE A 108 -37.84 13.70 -2.97
N ILE A 109 -37.60 12.81 -2.01
CA ILE A 109 -36.40 12.82 -1.16
C ILE A 109 -35.16 12.56 -2.01
N LEU A 110 -35.18 11.57 -2.91
CA LEU A 110 -34.08 11.30 -3.83
C LEU A 110 -33.80 12.49 -4.76
N LEU A 111 -34.84 13.07 -5.38
CA LEU A 111 -34.72 14.25 -6.24
C LEU A 111 -34.23 15.50 -5.48
N ARG A 112 -34.63 15.66 -4.20
CA ARG A 112 -34.13 16.72 -3.32
C ARG A 112 -32.67 16.49 -2.93
N ILE A 113 -32.27 15.24 -2.68
CA ILE A 113 -30.88 14.88 -2.37
C ILE A 113 -29.98 15.11 -3.59
N ASP A 114 -30.41 14.75 -4.80
CA ASP A 114 -29.67 15.00 -6.04
C ASP A 114 -29.56 16.50 -6.37
N ASN A 115 -30.63 17.28 -6.17
CA ASN A 115 -30.57 18.74 -6.32
C ASN A 115 -29.71 19.42 -5.22
N PHE A 116 -29.67 18.88 -4.00
CA PHE A 116 -28.87 19.43 -2.91
C PHE A 116 -27.38 19.08 -3.03
N THR A 117 -27.05 17.87 -3.50
CA THR A 117 -25.65 17.44 -3.72
C THR A 117 -25.01 18.17 -4.91
N SER A 118 -25.76 18.38 -6.00
CA SER A 118 -25.32 19.16 -7.17
C SER A 118 -25.11 20.65 -6.86
N ALA A 119 -25.93 21.24 -5.99
CA ALA A 119 -25.80 22.65 -5.60
C ALA A 119 -24.55 22.95 -4.75
N ALA A 120 -24.08 21.97 -3.96
CA ALA A 120 -22.93 22.14 -3.08
C ALA A 120 -21.58 21.96 -3.81
N GLY A 121 -21.56 21.34 -4.99
CA GLY A 121 -20.35 21.05 -5.76
C GLY A 121 -19.48 19.93 -5.17
N TYR A 122 -18.36 19.64 -5.85
CA TYR A 122 -17.50 18.48 -5.62
C TYR A 122 -16.03 18.88 -5.45
N VAL A 123 -15.28 18.04 -4.75
CA VAL A 123 -13.82 18.08 -4.68
C VAL A 123 -13.28 16.75 -5.17
N ALA A 124 -12.43 16.78 -6.20
CA ALA A 124 -11.71 15.63 -6.72
C ALA A 124 -10.21 15.91 -6.60
N TYR A 125 -9.40 14.88 -6.39
CA TYR A 125 -7.96 15.06 -6.29
C TYR A 125 -7.20 13.81 -6.72
N CYS A 126 -5.95 13.98 -7.16
CA CYS A 126 -5.03 12.84 -7.28
C CYS A 126 -4.25 12.60 -5.99
N PRO A 127 -4.27 11.38 -5.41
CA PRO A 127 -3.33 10.96 -4.37
C PRO A 127 -1.95 10.62 -4.98
N CYS A 128 -1.41 11.51 -5.80
CA CYS A 128 -0.23 11.28 -6.67
C CYS A 128 1.13 11.34 -5.94
N MET A 129 1.15 11.55 -4.62
CA MET A 129 2.38 11.65 -3.83
C MET A 129 2.57 10.44 -2.93
N GLY A 130 3.61 9.66 -3.19
CA GLY A 130 4.03 8.52 -2.37
C GLY A 130 3.22 7.24 -2.59
N ARG A 131 3.38 6.28 -1.68
CA ARG A 131 2.69 4.97 -1.70
C ARG A 131 1.45 5.01 -0.78
N PHE A 132 0.77 3.87 -0.60
CA PHE A 132 -0.48 3.76 0.17
C PHE A 132 -0.49 4.55 1.49
N GLY A 133 0.54 4.41 2.34
CA GLY A 133 0.61 5.15 3.60
C GLY A 133 0.57 6.67 3.42
N ASN A 134 1.28 7.22 2.44
CA ASN A 134 1.23 8.67 2.13
C ASN A 134 -0.14 9.09 1.61
N GLN A 135 -0.76 8.27 0.77
CA GLN A 135 -2.09 8.52 0.23
C GLN A 135 -3.13 8.58 1.36
N MET A 136 -3.00 7.71 2.37
CA MET A 136 -3.88 7.73 3.54
C MET A 136 -3.64 8.93 4.46
N GLU A 137 -2.40 9.41 4.63
CA GLU A 137 -2.14 10.67 5.33
C GLU A 137 -2.86 11.84 4.65
N HIS A 138 -2.72 11.96 3.33
CA HIS A 138 -3.42 12.99 2.57
C HIS A 138 -4.95 12.84 2.61
N PHE A 139 -5.45 11.61 2.58
CA PHE A 139 -6.88 11.34 2.62
C PHE A 139 -7.53 11.91 3.89
N LEU A 140 -6.89 11.79 5.06
CA LEU A 140 -7.40 12.39 6.31
C LEU A 140 -7.55 13.91 6.19
N GLY A 141 -6.55 14.59 5.64
CA GLY A 141 -6.65 16.04 5.40
C GLY A 141 -7.71 16.39 4.35
N MET A 142 -7.90 15.55 3.32
CA MET A 142 -8.94 15.74 2.31
C MET A 142 -10.36 15.55 2.82
N LEU A 143 -10.56 14.65 3.79
CA LEU A 143 -11.83 14.52 4.52
C LEU A 143 -12.19 15.84 5.21
N ALA A 144 -11.26 16.38 6.00
CA ALA A 144 -11.45 17.66 6.69
C ALA A 144 -11.68 18.79 5.68
N PHE A 145 -10.90 18.85 4.60
CA PHE A 145 -11.00 19.87 3.56
C PHE A 145 -12.37 19.88 2.87
N ALA A 146 -12.85 18.72 2.40
CA ALA A 146 -14.13 18.63 1.71
C ALA A 146 -15.31 19.00 2.63
N LYS A 147 -15.26 18.57 3.89
CA LYS A 147 -16.27 18.93 4.90
C LYS A 147 -16.26 20.42 5.20
N ALA A 148 -15.09 21.01 5.37
CA ALA A 148 -14.93 22.43 5.66
C ALA A 148 -15.47 23.33 4.54
N LEU A 149 -15.35 22.90 3.27
CA LEU A 149 -15.95 23.59 2.13
C LEU A 149 -17.41 23.19 1.86
N ASN A 150 -17.96 22.24 2.62
CA ASN A 150 -19.27 21.66 2.38
C ASN A 150 -19.44 21.12 0.94
N ARG A 151 -18.37 20.61 0.31
CA ARG A 151 -18.38 20.03 -1.04
C ARG A 151 -18.30 18.50 -0.97
N THR A 152 -19.02 17.80 -1.83
CA THR A 152 -18.99 16.32 -1.86
C THR A 152 -17.58 15.84 -2.26
N LEU A 153 -16.97 14.96 -1.47
CA LEU A 153 -15.65 14.40 -1.79
C LEU A 153 -15.78 13.27 -2.81
N VAL A 154 -15.11 13.40 -3.94
CA VAL A 154 -14.93 12.32 -4.91
C VAL A 154 -13.78 11.45 -4.42
N LEU A 155 -14.09 10.23 -3.97
CA LEU A 155 -13.12 9.27 -3.46
C LEU A 155 -12.24 8.77 -4.62
N PRO A 156 -10.94 9.08 -4.62
CA PRO A 156 -10.07 8.72 -5.73
C PRO A 156 -9.73 7.23 -5.70
N PRO A 157 -9.39 6.62 -6.84
CA PRO A 157 -8.71 5.34 -6.83
C PRO A 157 -7.33 5.48 -6.15
N PHE A 158 -6.89 4.40 -5.51
CA PHE A 158 -5.53 4.27 -4.99
C PHE A 158 -4.54 4.09 -6.12
N VAL A 159 -3.34 4.64 -5.93
CA VAL A 159 -2.22 4.50 -6.87
C VAL A 159 -1.27 3.42 -6.38
N GLU A 160 -1.14 2.33 -7.13
CA GLU A 160 -0.28 1.20 -6.81
C GLU A 160 0.90 1.07 -7.75
N TYR A 161 2.07 0.78 -7.19
CA TYR A 161 3.30 0.51 -7.93
C TYR A 161 3.66 -0.96 -7.76
N HIS A 162 3.69 -1.70 -8.87
CA HIS A 162 4.03 -3.11 -8.86
C HIS A 162 5.42 -3.34 -9.50
N PRO A 163 6.24 -4.24 -8.92
CA PRO A 163 7.50 -4.64 -9.53
C PRO A 163 7.29 -5.08 -10.99
N GLY A 164 8.16 -4.63 -11.89
CA GLY A 164 8.11 -4.95 -13.32
C GLY A 164 7.08 -4.16 -14.14
N LYS A 165 6.18 -3.39 -13.52
CA LYS A 165 5.25 -2.49 -14.24
C LYS A 165 5.82 -1.09 -14.37
N ARG A 166 5.83 -0.54 -15.60
CA ARG A 166 6.31 0.82 -15.89
C ARG A 166 5.35 1.91 -15.43
N GLN A 167 4.04 1.64 -15.47
CA GLN A 167 2.98 2.58 -15.09
C GLN A 167 2.36 2.14 -13.77
N ALA A 168 1.95 3.13 -12.96
CA ALA A 168 1.15 2.87 -11.79
C ALA A 168 -0.23 2.32 -12.18
N VAL A 169 -0.81 1.51 -11.30
CA VAL A 169 -2.13 0.91 -11.47
C VAL A 169 -3.11 1.61 -10.53
N MET A 170 -4.31 1.90 -11.03
CA MET A 170 -5.38 2.51 -10.25
C MET A 170 -6.31 1.43 -9.73
N VAL A 171 -6.67 1.51 -8.45
CA VAL A 171 -7.61 0.59 -7.80
C VAL A 171 -8.70 1.41 -7.13
N ASP A 172 -9.96 1.19 -7.51
CA ASP A 172 -11.09 1.92 -6.95
C ASP A 172 -11.12 1.86 -5.41
N PHE A 173 -11.53 2.96 -4.79
CA PHE A 173 -11.54 3.12 -3.34
C PHE A 173 -12.33 2.00 -2.62
N ASP A 174 -13.47 1.62 -3.20
CA ASP A 174 -14.40 0.62 -2.68
C ASP A 174 -13.88 -0.82 -2.78
N LYS A 175 -12.74 -1.05 -3.45
CA LYS A 175 -12.01 -2.33 -3.38
C LYS A 175 -11.52 -2.61 -1.96
N TYR A 176 -11.02 -1.59 -1.26
CA TYR A 176 -10.35 -1.74 0.03
C TYR A 176 -11.18 -1.25 1.20
N PHE A 177 -12.06 -0.27 1.01
CA PHE A 177 -12.79 0.35 2.11
C PHE A 177 -14.28 0.46 1.82
N LEU A 178 -15.09 0.32 2.87
CA LEU A 178 -16.51 0.58 2.80
C LEU A 178 -16.76 2.09 2.69
N VAL A 179 -17.63 2.50 1.76
CA VAL A 179 -18.02 3.91 1.60
C VAL A 179 -19.04 4.34 2.64
N LYS A 180 -19.96 3.45 3.03
CA LYS A 180 -21.07 3.75 3.94
C LYS A 180 -20.65 4.36 5.29
N PRO A 181 -19.59 3.91 5.98
CA PRO A 181 -19.13 4.53 7.22
C PRO A 181 -18.63 5.97 7.03
N LEU A 182 -18.00 6.28 5.89
CA LEU A 182 -17.53 7.63 5.56
C LEU A 182 -18.68 8.61 5.35
N LEU A 183 -19.81 8.15 4.81
CA LEU A 183 -21.02 8.96 4.64
C LEU A 183 -21.59 9.50 5.95
N LYS A 184 -21.25 8.88 7.10
CA LYS A 184 -21.61 9.42 8.42
C LYS A 184 -20.83 10.69 8.77
N PHE A 185 -19.66 10.90 8.17
CA PHE A 185 -18.83 12.07 8.42
C PHE A 185 -19.17 13.22 7.48
N HIS A 186 -19.26 12.93 6.18
CA HIS A 186 -19.49 13.90 5.12
C HIS A 186 -19.97 13.22 3.83
N ARG A 187 -20.52 13.99 2.89
CA ARG A 187 -20.99 13.48 1.59
C ARG A 187 -19.81 13.06 0.71
N MET A 188 -19.88 11.85 0.15
CA MET A 188 -18.82 11.29 -0.70
C MET A 188 -19.39 10.40 -1.80
N VAL A 189 -18.64 10.26 -2.88
CA VAL A 189 -18.98 9.40 -4.03
C VAL A 189 -17.70 8.78 -4.60
N VAL A 190 -17.73 7.53 -5.03
CA VAL A 190 -16.57 6.88 -5.68
C VAL A 190 -16.32 7.52 -7.04
N MET A 191 -15.06 7.76 -7.41
CA MET A 191 -14.70 8.45 -8.65
C MET A 191 -15.33 7.81 -9.90
N ARG A 192 -15.31 6.48 -10.01
CA ARG A 192 -16.00 5.74 -11.08
C ARG A 192 -17.48 6.13 -11.19
N ASP A 193 -18.20 6.14 -10.08
CA ASP A 193 -19.63 6.41 -10.05
C ASP A 193 -19.92 7.90 -10.31
N PHE A 194 -19.10 8.81 -9.77
CA PHE A 194 -19.16 10.25 -10.08
C PHE A 194 -19.00 10.53 -11.58
N ILE A 195 -18.03 9.88 -12.23
CA ILE A 195 -17.79 10.07 -13.67
C ILE A 195 -18.96 9.53 -14.50
N ARG A 196 -19.49 8.36 -14.12
CA ARG A 196 -20.61 7.71 -14.82
C ARG A 196 -21.91 8.49 -14.69
N GLU A 197 -22.22 8.97 -13.49
CA GLU A 197 -23.58 9.42 -13.13
C GLU A 197 -23.71 10.94 -13.04
N THR A 198 -22.63 11.65 -12.73
CA THR A 198 -22.69 13.10 -12.41
C THR A 198 -21.88 13.96 -13.39
N ALA A 199 -20.67 13.53 -13.73
CA ALA A 199 -19.68 14.39 -14.39
C ALA A 199 -20.13 14.86 -15.78
N SER A 200 -20.80 14.03 -16.58
CA SER A 200 -21.23 14.42 -17.94
C SER A 200 -22.17 15.63 -17.96
N ASN A 201 -23.04 15.77 -16.96
CA ASN A 201 -24.02 16.86 -16.88
C ASN A 201 -23.43 18.11 -16.20
N LEU A 202 -22.69 17.93 -15.11
CA LEU A 202 -22.21 19.02 -14.27
C LEU A 202 -20.79 19.50 -14.64
N TRP A 203 -19.94 18.60 -15.15
CA TRP A 203 -18.52 18.81 -15.40
C TRP A 203 -18.07 18.26 -16.77
N PRO A 204 -18.62 18.83 -17.87
CA PRO A 204 -18.37 18.37 -19.22
C PRO A 204 -16.90 18.54 -19.63
N LEU A 205 -16.47 17.79 -20.64
CA LEU A 205 -15.06 17.68 -21.06
C LEU A 205 -14.40 19.03 -21.38
N ASP A 206 -15.15 19.96 -21.96
CA ASP A 206 -14.72 21.29 -22.37
C ASP A 206 -14.63 22.31 -21.22
N LYS A 207 -14.96 21.91 -19.99
CA LYS A 207 -14.93 22.78 -18.79
C LYS A 207 -14.04 22.24 -17.66
N ARG A 208 -13.27 21.17 -17.92
CA ARG A 208 -12.43 20.53 -16.90
C ARG A 208 -11.14 21.33 -16.67
N MET A 209 -11.06 21.99 -15.52
CA MET A 209 -9.90 22.81 -15.13
C MET A 209 -9.04 22.09 -14.09
N ALA A 210 -7.72 22.06 -14.28
CA ALA A 210 -6.80 21.51 -13.30
C ALA A 210 -6.47 22.54 -12.22
N PHE A 211 -6.64 22.18 -10.94
CA PHE A 211 -6.27 23.04 -9.82
C PHE A 211 -4.87 22.67 -9.32
N CYS A 212 -3.99 23.66 -9.24
CA CYS A 212 -2.66 23.50 -8.67
C CYS A 212 -2.22 24.76 -7.91
N TRP A 213 -1.20 24.60 -7.06
CA TRP A 213 -0.70 25.67 -6.20
C TRP A 213 -0.33 26.93 -7.02
N GLN A 214 0.57 26.76 -7.99
CA GLN A 214 1.07 27.80 -8.86
C GLN A 214 1.46 27.22 -10.22
N SER A 215 1.61 28.07 -11.22
CA SER A 215 2.13 27.67 -12.53
C SER A 215 3.58 27.18 -12.40
N ARG A 216 3.94 26.14 -13.14
CA ARG A 216 5.29 25.59 -13.22
C ARG A 216 5.66 25.31 -14.67
N GLN A 217 6.95 25.27 -14.95
CA GLN A 217 7.45 24.78 -16.24
C GLN A 217 7.28 23.26 -16.34
N SER A 218 7.05 22.75 -17.55
CA SER A 218 7.03 21.31 -17.81
C SER A 218 8.43 20.73 -17.61
N ILE A 219 8.50 19.58 -16.96
CA ILE A 219 9.74 18.85 -16.66
C ILE A 219 10.21 18.09 -17.89
N TYR A 220 9.28 17.59 -18.73
CA TYR A 220 9.62 16.81 -19.93
C TYR A 220 9.71 17.63 -21.21
N ASP A 221 9.15 18.85 -21.24
CA ASP A 221 9.13 19.69 -22.44
C ASP A 221 9.25 21.18 -22.07
N THR A 222 10.46 21.72 -22.17
CA THR A 222 10.76 23.13 -21.86
C THR A 222 10.11 24.13 -22.81
N ASN A 223 9.57 23.68 -23.95
CA ASN A 223 8.89 24.56 -24.91
C ASN A 223 7.39 24.71 -24.62
N LYS A 224 6.81 23.89 -23.73
CA LYS A 224 5.43 24.06 -23.30
C LYS A 224 5.27 25.31 -22.45
N LEU A 225 4.14 26.00 -22.63
CA LEU A 225 3.76 27.12 -21.78
C LEU A 225 3.63 26.65 -20.32
N PRO A 226 4.07 27.47 -19.34
CA PRO A 226 3.92 27.16 -17.93
C PRO A 226 2.46 26.90 -17.54
N GLY A 227 2.23 25.86 -16.75
CA GLY A 227 0.89 25.49 -16.29
C GLY A 227 0.91 24.53 -15.10
N CYS A 228 -0.21 23.90 -14.82
CA CYS A 228 -0.28 22.83 -13.82
C CYS A 228 0.37 21.54 -14.31
N HIS A 229 0.31 21.30 -15.63
CA HIS A 229 0.77 20.06 -16.28
C HIS A 229 0.22 18.81 -15.57
N ALA A 230 -1.11 18.78 -15.41
CA ALA A 230 -1.85 17.85 -14.55
C ALA A 230 -1.66 16.35 -14.84
N LYS A 231 -1.26 16.02 -16.06
CA LYS A 231 -1.08 14.64 -16.55
C LYS A 231 0.38 14.31 -16.87
N GLU A 232 1.30 15.15 -16.41
CA GLU A 232 2.72 15.01 -16.70
C GLU A 232 3.38 13.99 -15.77
N GLY A 233 3.94 12.93 -16.35
CA GLY A 233 4.66 11.89 -15.62
C GLY A 233 3.76 10.82 -14.99
N ASN A 234 4.38 9.97 -14.18
CA ASN A 234 3.76 8.86 -13.46
C ASN A 234 3.80 9.18 -11.95
N PRO A 235 2.67 9.19 -11.22
CA PRO A 235 1.37 8.60 -11.56
C PRO A 235 0.32 9.56 -12.16
N PHE A 236 0.66 10.83 -12.35
CA PHE A 236 -0.28 11.87 -12.77
C PHE A 236 -1.07 11.55 -14.03
N GLY A 237 -0.40 11.21 -15.14
CA GLY A 237 -1.07 10.87 -16.40
C GLY A 237 -2.00 9.67 -16.26
N PRO A 238 -1.46 8.49 -15.90
CA PRO A 238 -2.24 7.27 -15.73
C PRO A 238 -3.44 7.43 -14.78
N PHE A 239 -3.32 8.25 -13.74
CA PHE A 239 -4.39 8.45 -12.75
C PHE A 239 -5.62 9.11 -13.38
N TRP A 240 -5.41 10.22 -14.09
CA TRP A 240 -6.51 10.92 -14.75
C TRP A 240 -7.02 10.13 -15.98
N ASP A 241 -6.14 9.42 -16.68
CA ASP A 241 -6.50 8.53 -17.79
C ASP A 241 -7.43 7.40 -17.36
N TYR A 242 -7.21 6.81 -16.18
CA TYR A 242 -8.06 5.73 -15.63
C TYR A 242 -9.55 6.11 -15.58
N SER A 243 -9.85 7.40 -15.33
CA SER A 243 -11.21 7.94 -15.27
C SER A 243 -11.62 8.75 -16.52
N ASN A 244 -10.87 8.66 -17.62
CA ASN A 244 -11.08 9.45 -18.84
C ASN A 244 -11.17 10.96 -18.57
N ILE A 245 -10.29 11.48 -17.72
CA ILE A 245 -10.20 12.90 -17.38
C ILE A 245 -9.04 13.53 -18.15
N SER A 246 -9.37 14.59 -18.89
CA SER A 246 -8.45 15.53 -19.52
C SER A 246 -8.85 16.94 -19.13
N PHE A 247 -7.86 17.84 -19.07
CA PHE A 247 -8.05 19.22 -18.65
C PHE A 247 -7.84 20.17 -19.83
N VAL A 248 -8.67 21.19 -19.91
CA VAL A 248 -8.62 22.22 -20.98
C VAL A 248 -7.98 23.52 -20.51
N GLY A 249 -7.70 23.65 -19.21
CA GLY A 249 -7.05 24.82 -18.64
C GLY A 249 -6.68 24.61 -17.18
N ASP A 250 -6.05 25.63 -16.61
CA ASP A 250 -5.46 25.58 -15.28
C ASP A 250 -6.07 26.66 -14.36
N VAL A 251 -6.12 26.36 -13.06
CA VAL A 251 -6.49 27.28 -11.99
C VAL A 251 -5.40 27.28 -10.93
N PHE A 252 -4.83 28.46 -10.70
CA PHE A 252 -3.83 28.71 -9.68
C PHE A 252 -4.50 29.37 -8.46
N TYR A 253 -4.22 28.88 -7.26
CA TYR A 253 -4.85 29.39 -6.04
C TYR A 253 -3.89 30.01 -5.04
N ALA A 254 -2.60 29.66 -5.06
CA ALA A 254 -1.65 30.17 -4.07
C ALA A 254 -1.32 31.65 -4.21
N SER A 255 -1.46 32.21 -5.42
CA SER A 255 -1.28 33.64 -5.68
C SER A 255 -2.22 34.53 -4.87
N ASP A 256 -3.39 34.01 -4.50
CA ASP A 256 -4.47 34.81 -3.92
C ASP A 256 -4.60 34.61 -2.41
N PHE A 257 -4.22 33.45 -1.89
CA PHE A 257 -4.12 33.21 -0.44
C PHE A 257 -3.16 32.01 -0.17
N PRO A 258 -1.86 32.26 0.08
CA PRO A 258 -0.84 31.22 0.33
C PRO A 258 -1.17 30.27 1.50
N GLU A 259 -2.07 30.67 2.38
CA GLU A 259 -2.59 29.88 3.48
C GLU A 259 -3.68 28.87 3.07
N ALA A 260 -3.91 28.63 1.78
CA ALA A 260 -4.97 27.78 1.23
C ALA A 260 -5.10 26.37 1.85
N HIS A 261 -4.00 25.84 2.39
CA HIS A 261 -3.93 24.54 3.07
C HIS A 261 -4.40 24.58 4.54
N PHE A 262 -4.60 25.75 5.14
CA PHE A 262 -5.12 25.95 6.50
C PHE A 262 -6.65 26.06 6.52
N ILE A 263 -7.32 25.03 5.99
CA ILE A 263 -8.78 25.00 5.83
C ILE A 263 -9.58 25.06 7.15
N ASN A 264 -8.91 24.81 8.27
CA ASN A 264 -9.46 24.97 9.61
C ASN A 264 -9.70 26.44 10.00
N LEU A 265 -9.06 27.39 9.32
CA LEU A 265 -9.26 28.81 9.56
C LEU A 265 -10.50 29.35 8.81
N GLU A 266 -11.34 30.13 9.47
CA GLU A 266 -12.60 30.62 8.90
C GLU A 266 -12.40 31.55 7.71
N ASN A 267 -11.43 32.46 7.80
CA ASN A 267 -11.06 33.35 6.69
C ASN A 267 -10.64 32.56 5.45
N VAL A 268 -9.87 31.47 5.61
CA VAL A 268 -9.44 30.61 4.50
C VAL A 268 -10.64 29.95 3.82
N ARG A 269 -11.61 29.45 4.60
CA ARG A 269 -12.86 28.89 4.05
C ARG A 269 -13.67 29.93 3.28
N LYS A 270 -13.77 31.16 3.79
CA LYS A 270 -14.44 32.27 3.09
C LYS A 270 -13.76 32.55 1.75
N SER A 271 -12.43 32.70 1.74
CA SER A 271 -11.67 32.91 0.51
C SER A 271 -11.88 31.81 -0.54
N TRP A 272 -11.91 30.53 -0.12
CA TRP A 272 -12.22 29.42 -1.01
C TRP A 272 -13.62 29.53 -1.64
N ASN A 273 -14.65 29.83 -0.83
CA ASN A 273 -16.03 29.89 -1.30
C ASN A 273 -16.31 31.13 -2.16
N GLU A 274 -15.70 32.29 -1.84
CA GLU A 274 -15.82 33.52 -2.61
C GLU A 274 -15.12 33.40 -3.97
N LYS A 275 -13.91 32.81 -3.99
CA LYS A 275 -13.13 32.70 -5.22
C LYS A 275 -13.61 31.56 -6.12
N PHE A 276 -14.05 30.45 -5.52
CA PHE A 276 -14.48 29.27 -6.23
C PHE A 276 -15.89 28.85 -5.81
N PRO A 277 -16.93 29.64 -6.14
CA PRO A 277 -18.30 29.30 -5.82
C PRO A 277 -18.77 28.10 -6.66
N ALA A 278 -19.73 27.32 -6.14
CA ALA A 278 -20.11 26.03 -6.71
C ALA A 278 -20.86 26.12 -8.05
N ASP A 279 -21.54 27.23 -8.32
CA ASP A 279 -22.21 27.53 -9.58
C ASP A 279 -21.21 27.72 -10.75
N LYS A 280 -20.07 28.35 -10.49
CA LYS A 280 -19.01 28.59 -11.48
C LYS A 280 -17.96 27.48 -11.50
N TYR A 281 -17.63 26.93 -10.33
CA TYR A 281 -16.66 25.85 -10.14
C TYR A 281 -17.36 24.67 -9.45
N PRO A 282 -18.17 23.90 -10.20
CA PRO A 282 -18.90 22.79 -9.62
C PRO A 282 -17.99 21.64 -9.20
N VAL A 283 -16.78 21.54 -9.76
CA VAL A 283 -15.76 20.56 -9.39
C VAL A 283 -14.43 21.24 -9.19
N LEU A 284 -13.86 21.11 -7.99
CA LEU A 284 -12.48 21.51 -7.69
C LEU A 284 -11.58 20.28 -7.88
N SER A 285 -10.90 20.18 -9.01
CA SER A 285 -10.09 19.01 -9.41
C SER A 285 -8.59 19.25 -9.25
N PHE A 286 -8.06 18.82 -8.11
CA PHE A 286 -6.68 19.07 -7.70
C PHE A 286 -5.69 18.03 -8.21
N ILE A 287 -4.60 18.47 -8.83
CA ILE A 287 -3.53 17.57 -9.32
C ILE A 287 -2.72 16.94 -8.18
N SER A 288 -2.74 17.58 -7.01
CA SER A 288 -2.17 17.14 -5.75
C SER A 288 -3.08 17.60 -4.61
N PRO A 289 -3.21 16.85 -3.50
CA PRO A 289 -4.13 17.20 -2.43
C PRO A 289 -3.79 18.59 -1.85
N PRO A 290 -4.75 19.54 -1.71
CA PRO A 290 -4.56 20.80 -0.99
C PRO A 290 -4.56 20.59 0.54
N ALA A 291 -3.92 19.52 1.00
CA ALA A 291 -3.85 19.09 2.38
C ALA A 291 -2.40 18.91 2.81
N PRO A 292 -2.06 19.16 4.09
CA PRO A 292 -0.71 18.97 4.58
C PRO A 292 -0.31 17.49 4.57
N PHE A 293 0.99 17.26 4.45
CA PHE A 293 1.63 15.98 4.72
C PHE A 293 2.80 16.17 5.68
N PRO A 294 2.88 15.37 6.76
CA PRO A 294 1.92 14.36 7.24
C PRO A 294 0.56 14.95 7.66
N ALA A 295 -0.43 14.09 7.92
CA ALA A 295 -1.75 14.53 8.40
C ALA A 295 -1.65 15.25 9.75
N ARG A 296 -2.47 16.29 9.96
CA ARG A 296 -2.50 17.02 11.25
C ARG A 296 -3.04 16.12 12.36
N LYS A 297 -2.59 16.38 13.60
CA LYS A 297 -3.08 15.66 14.80
C LYS A 297 -4.61 15.68 14.87
N ASP A 298 -5.23 16.81 14.55
CA ASP A 298 -6.68 17.01 14.61
C ASP A 298 -7.45 16.18 13.57
N ASP A 299 -6.79 15.70 12.52
CA ASP A 299 -7.42 14.87 11.48
C ASP A 299 -7.24 13.37 11.75
N HIS A 300 -6.46 12.98 12.78
CA HIS A 300 -6.12 11.57 13.03
C HIS A 300 -7.32 10.73 13.46
N ASP A 301 -8.28 11.33 14.17
CA ASP A 301 -9.48 10.63 14.64
C ASP A 301 -10.42 10.27 13.48
N LEU A 302 -10.30 10.93 12.33
CA LEU A 302 -11.09 10.64 11.13
C LEU A 302 -10.84 9.22 10.57
N GLN A 303 -9.74 8.59 10.97
CA GLN A 303 -9.46 7.17 10.69
C GLN A 303 -10.60 6.25 11.20
N LYS A 304 -11.40 6.66 12.20
CA LYS A 304 -12.55 5.88 12.69
C LYS A 304 -13.61 5.58 11.63
N TYR A 305 -13.69 6.42 10.58
CA TYR A 305 -14.61 6.22 9.47
C TYR A 305 -14.08 5.28 8.39
N LEU A 306 -12.79 4.93 8.43
CA LEU A 306 -12.18 3.98 7.51
C LEU A 306 -12.37 2.55 8.01
N GLN A 307 -13.24 1.82 7.33
CA GLN A 307 -13.49 0.40 7.59
C GLN A 307 -13.12 -0.41 6.36
N TRP A 308 -12.28 -1.42 6.55
CA TRP A 308 -11.90 -2.36 5.50
C TRP A 308 -13.12 -3.01 4.84
N SER A 309 -13.02 -3.30 3.56
CA SER A 309 -14.03 -4.06 2.82
C SER A 309 -14.15 -5.48 3.37
N GLU A 310 -15.31 -6.10 3.16
CA GLU A 310 -15.58 -7.46 3.64
C GLU A 310 -14.55 -8.46 3.10
N ALA A 311 -14.16 -8.34 1.82
CA ALA A 311 -13.15 -9.19 1.21
C ALA A 311 -11.81 -9.16 1.98
N ILE A 312 -11.33 -7.97 2.34
CA ILE A 312 -10.08 -7.81 3.10
C ILE A 312 -10.23 -8.40 4.51
N LEU A 313 -11.34 -8.13 5.19
CA LEU A 313 -11.58 -8.63 6.54
C LEU A 313 -11.72 -10.16 6.59
N ILE A 314 -12.44 -10.75 5.63
CA ILE A 314 -12.61 -12.21 5.53
C ILE A 314 -11.25 -12.87 5.36
N GLU A 315 -10.43 -12.37 4.42
CA GLU A 315 -9.12 -12.98 4.16
C GLU A 315 -8.16 -12.78 5.35
N ALA A 316 -8.13 -11.60 5.96
CA ALA A 316 -7.32 -11.34 7.15
C ALA A 316 -7.74 -12.24 8.33
N ASN A 317 -9.04 -12.35 8.61
CA ASN A 317 -9.53 -13.16 9.72
C ASN A 317 -9.32 -14.66 9.47
N LYS A 318 -9.51 -15.14 8.23
CA LYS A 318 -9.20 -16.51 7.84
C LYS A 318 -7.72 -16.83 8.09
N TYR A 319 -6.83 -15.92 7.69
CA TYR A 319 -5.40 -16.07 7.91
C TYR A 319 -5.07 -16.10 9.41
N ILE A 320 -5.63 -15.17 10.20
CA ILE A 320 -5.41 -15.12 11.64
C ILE A 320 -5.85 -16.42 12.32
N ALA A 321 -7.06 -16.89 12.04
CA ALA A 321 -7.62 -18.09 12.65
C ALA A 321 -6.83 -19.37 12.31
N LYS A 322 -6.26 -19.45 11.10
CA LYS A 322 -5.45 -20.59 10.66
C LYS A 322 -4.03 -20.55 11.22
N SER A 323 -3.43 -19.37 11.31
CA SER A 323 -1.98 -19.23 11.54
C SER A 323 -1.58 -18.85 12.96
N PHE A 324 -2.47 -18.23 13.75
CA PHE A 324 -2.08 -17.61 15.02
C PHE A 324 -2.99 -17.99 16.18
N GLU A 325 -2.37 -18.51 17.24
CA GLU A 325 -3.01 -18.59 18.54
C GLU A 325 -2.87 -17.25 19.27
N ARG A 326 -3.95 -16.79 19.92
CA ARG A 326 -3.97 -15.55 20.71
C ARG A 326 -3.45 -15.77 22.15
N PRO A 327 -2.85 -14.75 22.78
CA PRO A 327 -2.57 -13.43 22.24
C PRO A 327 -1.41 -13.46 21.23
N PHE A 328 -1.53 -12.71 20.14
CA PHE A 328 -0.45 -12.55 19.16
C PHE A 328 0.02 -11.11 19.04
N ILE A 329 1.33 -10.98 18.87
CA ILE A 329 1.99 -9.70 18.57
C ILE A 329 2.10 -9.58 17.06
N ALA A 330 1.88 -8.39 16.52
CA ALA A 330 2.13 -8.12 15.12
C ALA A 330 3.15 -7.00 14.98
N ILE A 331 4.16 -7.22 14.14
CA ILE A 331 5.25 -6.25 13.93
C ILE A 331 5.30 -5.79 12.48
N HIS A 332 5.63 -4.51 12.29
CA HIS A 332 5.86 -3.93 10.98
C HIS A 332 7.33 -3.49 10.85
N LEU A 333 8.05 -4.18 9.97
CA LEU A 333 9.46 -3.92 9.67
C LEU A 333 9.56 -3.17 8.34
N ARG A 334 10.19 -2.00 8.36
CA ARG A 334 10.45 -1.19 7.17
C ARG A 334 11.98 -1.13 6.97
N ASN A 335 12.48 -1.87 6.00
CA ASN A 335 13.90 -2.12 5.78
C ASN A 335 14.25 -2.34 4.29
N ASP A 336 13.46 -1.81 3.36
CA ASP A 336 13.88 -1.69 1.96
C ASP A 336 15.07 -0.73 1.79
N VAL A 337 15.79 -0.85 0.67
CA VAL A 337 17.03 -0.08 0.42
C VAL A 337 16.76 1.43 0.41
N ASP A 338 15.62 1.85 -0.14
CA ASP A 338 15.21 3.25 -0.16
C ASP A 338 15.01 3.79 1.27
N TRP A 339 14.43 2.96 2.15
CA TRP A 339 14.24 3.29 3.56
C TRP A 339 15.55 3.37 4.33
N GLU A 340 16.49 2.47 4.08
CA GLU A 340 17.83 2.56 4.68
C GLU A 340 18.50 3.89 4.33
N ASN A 341 18.43 4.30 3.05
CA ASN A 341 18.99 5.57 2.59
C ASN A 341 18.31 6.77 3.27
N LEU A 342 16.99 6.73 3.42
CA LEU A 342 16.24 7.76 4.15
C LEU A 342 16.72 7.86 5.60
N CYS A 343 16.78 6.75 6.32
CA CYS A 343 17.12 6.77 7.75
C CYS A 343 18.56 7.21 8.03
N ARG A 344 19.49 7.03 7.08
CA ARG A 344 20.85 7.60 7.17
C ARG A 344 20.89 9.12 7.19
N THR A 345 19.82 9.80 6.74
CA THR A 345 19.76 11.27 6.74
C THR A 345 19.34 11.86 8.09
N ILE A 346 18.87 11.02 9.03
CA ILE A 346 18.41 11.47 10.35
C ILE A 346 19.61 11.92 11.18
N ARG A 347 19.55 13.20 11.58
CA ARG A 347 20.47 13.80 12.54
C ARG A 347 19.79 13.86 13.90
N GLU A 348 20.39 13.23 14.91
CA GLU A 348 19.80 13.08 16.26
C GLU A 348 19.58 14.41 16.98
N ASP A 349 20.35 15.44 16.62
CA ASP A 349 20.28 16.80 17.17
C ASP A 349 19.35 17.75 16.39
N GLY A 350 18.95 17.38 15.16
CA GLY A 350 18.22 18.27 14.25
C GLY A 350 16.87 17.77 13.76
N THR A 351 16.65 16.45 13.69
CA THR A 351 15.46 15.88 13.07
C THR A 351 14.37 15.63 14.10
N LYS A 352 13.44 16.57 14.23
CA LYS A 352 12.31 16.44 15.18
C LYS A 352 11.20 15.55 14.64
N LYS A 353 10.84 15.71 13.36
CA LYS A 353 9.72 15.01 12.73
C LYS A 353 10.03 14.62 11.30
N LEU A 354 9.67 13.39 10.94
CA LEU A 354 9.75 12.86 9.59
C LEU A 354 8.58 11.90 9.38
N PHE A 355 7.79 12.13 8.34
CA PHE A 355 6.70 11.23 7.95
C PHE A 355 5.79 10.85 9.12
N GLY A 356 5.61 9.56 9.41
CA GLY A 356 4.75 9.07 10.48
C GLY A 356 5.22 9.43 11.89
N SER A 357 6.44 9.95 12.07
CA SER A 357 7.09 10.00 13.39
C SER A 357 6.34 10.79 14.46
N ALA A 358 5.49 11.75 14.06
CA ALA A 358 4.70 12.56 14.98
C ALA A 358 3.80 11.71 15.91
N ILE A 359 3.40 10.51 15.48
CA ILE A 359 2.60 9.59 16.31
C ILE A 359 3.38 9.01 17.49
N CYS A 360 4.71 8.96 17.41
CA CYS A 360 5.57 8.31 18.39
C CYS A 360 6.47 9.31 19.14
N THR A 361 6.94 10.37 18.48
CA THR A 361 7.77 11.40 19.13
C THR A 361 6.92 12.50 19.81
N GLY A 362 5.62 12.57 19.49
CA GLY A 362 4.75 13.63 19.97
C GLY A 362 5.20 15.01 19.48
N SER A 363 5.08 16.03 20.34
CA SER A 363 5.41 17.41 19.99
C SER A 363 6.88 17.78 20.22
N SER A 364 7.59 17.04 21.09
CA SER A 364 8.82 17.56 21.71
C SER A 364 10.03 16.65 21.64
N ASN A 365 9.90 15.39 21.23
CA ASN A 365 11.02 14.44 21.22
C ASN A 365 11.73 14.41 19.87
N ASN A 366 13.04 14.25 19.90
CA ASN A 366 13.86 14.07 18.70
C ASN A 366 13.72 12.64 18.16
N LEU A 367 13.77 12.51 16.84
CA LEU A 367 13.78 11.23 16.17
C LEU A 367 15.23 10.70 16.09
N THR A 368 15.44 9.45 16.47
CA THR A 368 16.75 8.78 16.33
C THR A 368 16.81 7.90 15.09
N ALA A 369 18.02 7.59 14.63
CA ALA A 369 18.21 6.66 13.51
C ALA A 369 17.66 5.26 13.84
N GLU A 370 17.82 4.79 15.08
CA GLU A 370 17.32 3.49 15.54
C GLU A 370 15.78 3.41 15.54
N MET A 371 15.08 4.52 15.81
CA MET A 371 13.61 4.59 15.69
C MET A 371 13.12 4.52 14.24
N CYS A 372 13.97 4.93 13.28
CA CYS A 372 13.68 4.89 11.86
C CYS A 372 14.03 3.54 11.22
N LEU A 373 15.20 2.99 11.55
CA LEU A 373 15.70 1.71 11.05
C LEU A 373 16.24 0.91 12.23
N PRO A 374 15.37 0.23 13.00
CA PRO A 374 15.81 -0.54 14.15
C PRO A 374 16.70 -1.70 13.72
N SER A 375 17.79 -1.90 14.44
CA SER A 375 18.66 -3.06 14.25
C SER A 375 17.92 -4.35 14.55
N LEU A 376 18.36 -5.46 13.95
CA LEU A 376 17.81 -6.79 14.23
C LEU A 376 17.87 -7.11 15.74
N GLN A 377 18.94 -6.69 16.43
CA GLN A 377 19.08 -6.85 17.89
C GLN A 377 17.98 -6.11 18.66
N THR A 378 17.69 -4.86 18.29
CA THR A 378 16.58 -4.09 18.88
C THR A 378 15.24 -4.76 18.62
N VAL A 379 14.99 -5.22 17.38
CA VAL A 379 13.76 -5.93 17.02
C VAL A 379 13.57 -7.18 17.88
N ILE A 380 14.58 -8.06 17.96
CA ILE A 380 14.52 -9.28 18.77
C ILE A 380 14.28 -8.96 20.24
N LYS A 381 15.06 -8.03 20.81
CA LYS A 381 14.98 -7.64 22.22
C LYS A 381 13.58 -7.14 22.60
N GLU A 382 13.01 -6.24 21.81
CA GLU A 382 11.71 -5.64 22.10
C GLU A 382 10.55 -6.60 21.86
N VAL A 383 10.63 -7.43 20.80
CA VAL A 383 9.63 -8.49 20.55
C VAL A 383 9.66 -9.52 21.68
N MET A 384 10.84 -9.99 22.10
CA MET A 384 10.98 -10.96 23.19
C MET A 384 10.47 -10.41 24.51
N LYS A 385 10.80 -9.14 24.83
CA LYS A 385 10.29 -8.45 26.02
C LYS A 385 8.77 -8.40 25.98
N LYS A 386 8.18 -7.94 24.87
CA LYS A 386 6.72 -7.81 24.74
C LYS A 386 6.01 -9.17 24.74
N ALA A 387 6.60 -10.19 24.11
CA ALA A 387 6.08 -11.55 24.09
C ALA A 387 6.02 -12.15 25.49
N SER A 388 7.07 -11.95 26.28
CA SER A 388 7.11 -12.37 27.69
C SER A 388 6.06 -11.65 28.53
N GLU A 389 5.96 -10.33 28.41
CA GLU A 389 4.99 -9.50 29.15
C GLU A 389 3.53 -9.91 28.86
N LEU A 390 3.21 -10.19 27.60
CA LEU A 390 1.85 -10.54 27.17
C LEU A 390 1.55 -12.04 27.25
N LYS A 391 2.55 -12.87 27.55
CA LYS A 391 2.47 -14.32 27.36
C LYS A 391 1.96 -14.65 25.95
N ALA A 392 2.52 -13.96 24.96
CA ALA A 392 2.14 -14.13 23.56
C ALA A 392 2.39 -15.57 23.12
N ARG A 393 1.54 -16.08 22.23
CA ARG A 393 1.67 -17.42 21.66
C ARG A 393 2.15 -17.39 20.21
N SER A 394 1.97 -16.25 19.56
CA SER A 394 2.33 -16.08 18.17
C SER A 394 2.84 -14.67 17.86
N VAL A 395 3.67 -14.56 16.82
CA VAL A 395 4.18 -13.30 16.26
C VAL A 395 3.92 -13.28 14.76
N PHE A 396 3.18 -12.28 14.31
CA PHE A 396 3.03 -11.97 12.88
C PHE A 396 4.04 -10.91 12.46
N VAL A 397 4.74 -11.16 11.35
CA VAL A 397 5.70 -10.21 10.77
C VAL A 397 5.21 -9.74 9.40
N SER A 398 5.09 -8.41 9.25
CA SER A 398 4.92 -7.76 7.95
C SER A 398 6.18 -6.96 7.63
N SER A 399 6.77 -7.18 6.46
CA SER A 399 7.92 -6.41 5.99
C SER A 399 7.83 -6.08 4.51
N ASP A 400 8.48 -4.98 4.13
CA ASP A 400 8.75 -4.58 2.76
C ASP A 400 9.94 -5.31 2.10
N ARG A 401 10.83 -5.93 2.90
CA ARG A 401 11.97 -6.71 2.39
C ARG A 401 12.32 -7.87 3.31
N PHE A 402 12.99 -7.60 4.43
CA PHE A 402 13.49 -8.64 5.33
C PHE A 402 12.54 -8.88 6.50
N HIS A 403 11.94 -10.07 6.52
CA HIS A 403 11.03 -10.49 7.59
C HIS A 403 11.73 -11.08 8.81
N TYR A 404 13.02 -11.43 8.71
CA TYR A 404 13.82 -12.04 9.79
C TYR A 404 13.12 -13.21 10.51
N ILE A 405 12.40 -14.05 9.75
CA ILE A 405 11.57 -15.12 10.35
C ILE A 405 12.43 -16.14 11.08
N ASP A 406 13.55 -16.55 10.49
CA ASP A 406 14.38 -17.62 11.04
C ASP A 406 15.15 -17.13 12.28
N GLU A 407 15.66 -15.90 12.23
CA GLU A 407 16.32 -15.23 13.35
C GLU A 407 15.35 -15.03 14.52
N LEU A 408 14.13 -14.56 14.24
CA LEU A 408 13.10 -14.41 15.27
C LEU A 408 12.68 -15.76 15.86
N LYS A 409 12.51 -16.81 15.04
CA LYS A 409 12.19 -18.16 15.54
C LYS A 409 13.29 -18.70 16.45
N GLN A 410 14.55 -18.57 16.03
CA GLN A 410 15.69 -19.03 16.82
C GLN A 410 15.71 -18.35 18.19
N GLU A 411 15.67 -17.03 18.22
CA GLU A 411 15.78 -16.27 19.46
C GLU A 411 14.55 -16.42 20.36
N LEU A 412 13.34 -16.54 19.79
CA LEU A 412 12.10 -16.68 20.56
C LEU A 412 11.78 -18.13 20.95
N THR A 413 12.64 -19.09 20.62
CA THR A 413 12.50 -20.52 20.99
C THR A 413 12.22 -20.74 22.49
N PRO A 414 12.87 -20.04 23.44
CA PRO A 414 12.61 -20.24 24.88
C PRO A 414 11.16 -19.94 25.30
N LEU A 415 10.44 -19.13 24.52
CA LEU A 415 9.04 -18.78 24.78
C LEU A 415 8.05 -19.74 24.11
N GLN A 416 8.53 -20.68 23.29
CA GLN A 416 7.71 -21.64 22.53
C GLN A 416 6.61 -20.97 21.68
N ILE A 417 6.92 -19.81 21.10
CA ILE A 417 5.96 -19.03 20.31
C ILE A 417 6.13 -19.30 18.82
N THR A 418 5.02 -19.25 18.09
CA THR A 418 5.05 -19.34 16.62
C THR A 418 5.40 -17.99 16.00
N VAL A 419 6.25 -17.97 14.97
CA VAL A 419 6.57 -16.74 14.23
C VAL A 419 6.31 -16.99 12.75
N GLN A 420 5.44 -16.18 12.14
CA GLN A 420 5.08 -16.32 10.73
C GLN A 420 4.90 -14.97 10.02
N ARG A 421 5.12 -15.00 8.70
CA ARG A 421 4.67 -13.98 7.74
C ARG A 421 3.63 -14.56 6.81
N ARG A 422 2.88 -13.72 6.12
CA ARG A 422 1.89 -14.15 5.11
C ARG A 422 2.58 -14.41 3.77
N TYR A 423 2.14 -15.44 3.05
CA TYR A 423 2.53 -15.68 1.66
C TYR A 423 1.31 -16.15 0.84
N PRO A 424 1.09 -15.62 -0.39
CA PRO A 424 1.83 -14.52 -1.03
C PRO A 424 1.61 -13.19 -0.29
N GLU A 425 2.51 -12.22 -0.42
CA GLU A 425 2.37 -10.92 0.27
C GLU A 425 1.18 -10.09 -0.27
N ASN A 426 0.47 -9.40 0.61
CA ASN A 426 -0.56 -8.42 0.24
C ASN A 426 -0.62 -7.33 1.30
N LEU A 427 -0.36 -6.09 0.89
CA LEU A 427 -0.26 -4.95 1.79
C LEU A 427 -1.55 -4.74 2.61
N HIS A 428 -2.70 -4.69 1.95
CA HIS A 428 -3.97 -4.35 2.58
C HIS A 428 -4.40 -5.41 3.61
N ILE A 429 -4.21 -6.69 3.29
CA ILE A 429 -4.49 -7.79 4.21
C ILE A 429 -3.51 -7.77 5.38
N ASN A 430 -2.21 -7.55 5.12
CA ASN A 430 -1.22 -7.43 6.19
C ASN A 430 -1.58 -6.27 7.14
N LEU A 431 -2.00 -5.10 6.61
CA LEU A 431 -2.45 -3.97 7.43
C LEU A 431 -3.71 -4.31 8.26
N ALA A 432 -4.64 -5.07 7.71
CA ALA A 432 -5.80 -5.56 8.46
C ALA A 432 -5.42 -6.55 9.57
N ILE A 433 -4.44 -7.43 9.32
CA ILE A 433 -3.89 -8.35 10.33
C ILE A 433 -3.17 -7.57 11.44
N LEU A 434 -2.26 -6.64 11.09
CA LEU A 434 -1.55 -5.77 12.04
C LEU A 434 -2.54 -4.98 12.92
N SER A 435 -3.63 -4.48 12.34
CA SER A 435 -4.69 -3.77 13.07
C SER A 435 -5.50 -4.67 14.03
N SER A 436 -5.49 -5.98 13.79
CA SER A 436 -6.25 -6.99 14.54
C SER A 436 -5.48 -7.69 15.65
N ALA A 437 -4.18 -7.39 15.77
CA ALA A 437 -3.29 -7.97 16.78
C ALA A 437 -3.66 -7.61 18.21
N ASP A 438 -3.29 -8.47 19.16
CA ASP A 438 -3.44 -8.16 20.58
C ASP A 438 -2.49 -7.02 20.97
N HIS A 439 -1.27 -7.00 20.41
CA HIS A 439 -0.35 -5.87 20.49
C HIS A 439 0.35 -5.62 19.15
N PHE A 440 0.54 -4.35 18.80
CA PHE A 440 1.25 -3.95 17.58
C PHE A 440 2.58 -3.27 17.91
N ILE A 441 3.66 -3.65 17.25
CA ILE A 441 4.94 -2.93 17.29
C ILE A 441 5.26 -2.37 15.90
N GLY A 442 5.17 -1.05 15.77
CA GLY A 442 5.35 -0.36 14.51
C GLY A 442 6.73 0.26 14.32
N ASN A 443 6.98 0.70 13.10
CA ASN A 443 8.08 1.60 12.78
C ASN A 443 7.62 3.05 12.97
N CYS A 444 8.32 3.86 13.76
CA CYS A 444 7.87 5.20 14.11
C CYS A 444 7.71 6.12 12.89
N VAL A 445 8.65 6.07 11.95
CA VAL A 445 8.70 6.99 10.79
C VAL A 445 7.74 6.54 9.68
N SER A 446 7.36 5.27 9.64
CA SER A 446 6.50 4.73 8.58
C SER A 446 5.06 5.22 8.65
N THR A 447 4.56 5.81 7.55
CA THR A 447 3.15 6.16 7.40
C THR A 447 2.22 4.94 7.36
N LEU A 448 2.72 3.75 7.01
CA LEU A 448 1.98 2.49 7.12
C LEU A 448 1.76 2.10 8.58
N SER A 449 2.79 2.22 9.43
CA SER A 449 2.63 2.04 10.88
C SER A 449 1.74 3.11 11.50
N ALA A 450 1.81 4.35 11.00
CA ALA A 450 0.89 5.41 11.41
C ALA A 450 -0.57 5.08 11.12
N PHE A 451 -0.85 4.54 9.92
CA PHE A 451 -2.17 4.04 9.56
C PHE A 451 -2.65 2.96 10.54
N VAL A 452 -1.83 1.93 10.82
CA VAL A 452 -2.20 0.84 11.74
C VAL A 452 -2.44 1.37 13.15
N TYR A 453 -1.56 2.24 13.66
CA TYR A 453 -1.70 2.86 14.98
C TYR A 453 -3.04 3.59 15.09
N ARG A 454 -3.39 4.43 14.11
CA ARG A 454 -4.67 5.14 14.11
C ARG A 454 -5.86 4.20 14.01
N GLN A 455 -5.78 3.15 13.18
CA GLN A 455 -6.85 2.15 13.09
C GLN A 455 -7.08 1.49 14.46
N ARG A 456 -6.01 1.14 15.16
CA ARG A 456 -6.06 0.54 16.51
C ARG A 456 -6.56 1.51 17.58
N LYS A 457 -6.25 2.80 17.45
CA LYS A 457 -6.62 3.85 18.40
C LYS A 457 -8.07 4.32 18.25
N TYR A 458 -8.56 4.46 17.02
CA TYR A 458 -9.81 5.19 16.73
C TYR A 458 -10.93 4.34 16.13
N ALA A 459 -10.64 3.20 15.50
CA ALA A 459 -11.68 2.45 14.76
C ALA A 459 -12.64 1.64 15.65
N SER A 460 -12.29 1.40 16.91
CA SER A 460 -13.13 0.70 17.88
C SER A 460 -13.39 1.56 19.12
N THR A 461 -14.46 1.25 19.85
CA THR A 461 -14.82 1.92 21.12
C THR A 461 -13.68 1.90 22.14
N PHE A 462 -12.88 0.83 22.14
CA PHE A 462 -11.70 0.70 22.97
C PHE A 462 -10.45 0.73 22.10
N SER A 463 -9.49 1.58 22.49
CA SER A 463 -8.17 1.65 21.87
C SER A 463 -7.39 0.35 22.11
N ARG A 464 -6.73 -0.17 21.08
CA ARG A 464 -5.87 -1.37 21.17
C ARG A 464 -4.41 -0.98 21.39
N PRO A 465 -3.66 -1.69 22.24
CA PRO A 465 -2.32 -1.28 22.65
C PRO A 465 -1.33 -1.37 21.48
N SER A 466 -0.45 -0.38 21.37
CA SER A 466 0.56 -0.28 20.32
C SER A 466 1.84 0.32 20.90
N SER A 467 2.99 -0.08 20.37
CA SER A 467 4.30 0.52 20.66
C SER A 467 5.08 0.71 19.36
N PHE A 468 6.23 1.39 19.44
CA PHE A 468 7.12 1.60 18.31
C PHE A 468 8.54 1.17 18.66
N PHE A 469 9.27 0.64 17.68
CA PHE A 469 10.63 0.18 17.89
C PHE A 469 11.56 1.31 18.35
N ALA A 470 12.45 0.99 19.30
CA ALA A 470 13.45 1.91 19.85
C ALA A 470 12.89 3.18 20.50
N GLN A 471 11.58 3.20 20.79
CA GLN A 471 10.93 4.28 21.52
C GLN A 471 11.24 4.11 23.01
N ASN A 472 12.44 4.53 23.41
CA ASN A 472 12.82 4.59 24.82
C ASN A 472 12.13 5.79 25.47
N TYR A 473 10.84 5.70 25.81
CA TYR A 473 10.12 6.44 26.87
C TYR A 473 8.60 6.24 26.67
N PHE A 474 7.95 5.55 27.62
CA PHE A 474 6.54 5.76 27.89
C PHE A 474 6.44 7.03 28.73
N PRO A 475 5.82 8.13 28.28
CA PRO A 475 5.12 8.95 29.24
C PRO A 475 3.95 8.08 29.71
N GLU A 476 3.98 7.64 30.95
CA GLU A 476 2.75 7.39 31.69
C GLU A 476 1.98 8.72 31.80
N ASN A 477 1.45 9.23 30.69
CA ASN A 477 0.54 10.36 30.74
C ASN A 477 -0.88 9.81 30.82
N LYS A 478 -1.36 9.78 32.06
CA LYS A 478 -2.77 9.72 32.44
C LYS A 478 -3.59 10.94 31.98
N ASP A 479 -3.00 11.87 31.22
CA ASP A 479 -3.60 13.15 30.86
C ASP A 479 -3.76 13.34 29.33
N GLU A 480 -4.44 12.40 28.66
CA GLU A 480 -5.16 12.68 27.40
C GLU A 480 -6.55 12.01 27.45
N LEU A 481 -7.35 12.42 28.44
CA LEU A 481 -8.82 12.31 28.43
C LEU A 481 -9.42 13.58 27.83
#